data_AF-A0A373NU26-F1
#
_entry.id   AF-A0A373NU26-F1
#
_cell.length_a   1.000
_cell.length_b   1.000
_cell.length_c   1.000
_cell.angle_alpha   90.00
_cell.angle_beta   90.00
_cell.angle_gamma   90.00
#
_symmetry.space_group_name_H-M   'P 1'
#
loop_
_entity.id
_entity.type
_entity.pdbx_description
1 polymer ?
#
loop_
_entity_poly.entity_id
_entity_poly.type
_entity_poly.pdbx_seq_one_letter_code
_entity_poly.pdbx_strand_id
1 'polypeptide(L)' 'MVTNTRPNRDIRRAAAFSGVCLWQIADSLGITDANFSRKLRRELPADEKEKIMQIIKNISGEDGKE' A
#
# COMPACT_ATOMS: atom_id res chain seq x y z
N MET A 1 5.25 7.93 -27.05
CA MET A 1 5.56 6.93 -26.01
C MET A 1 5.25 7.56 -24.66
N VAL A 2 4.05 7.32 -24.11
CA VAL A 2 3.70 7.85 -22.78
C VAL A 2 4.42 6.99 -21.74
N THR A 3 5.46 7.55 -21.12
CA THR A 3 6.13 6.93 -19.98
C THR A 3 5.12 6.88 -18.83
N ASN A 4 4.46 5.74 -18.69
CA ASN A 4 3.60 5.40 -17.57
C ASN A 4 4.46 5.28 -16.30
N THR A 5 4.97 6.41 -15.82
CA THR A 5 5.69 6.52 -14.55
C THR A 5 4.64 6.38 -13.46
N ARG A 6 4.25 5.13 -13.15
CA ARG A 6 3.31 4.84 -12.06
C ARG A 6 3.92 5.37 -10.76
N PRO A 7 3.32 6.38 -10.12
CA PRO A 7 3.80 6.84 -8.83
C PRO A 7 3.61 5.73 -7.79
N ASN A 8 4.39 5.80 -6.71
CA ASN A 8 4.29 4.88 -5.57
C ASN A 8 4.60 3.40 -5.89
N ARG A 9 5.55 3.13 -6.80
CA ARG A 9 6.06 1.75 -7.04
C ARG A 9 6.62 1.12 -5.76
N ASP A 10 7.19 1.90 -4.86
CA ASP A 10 7.78 1.38 -3.61
C ASP A 10 6.72 0.71 -2.74
N ILE A 11 5.54 1.31 -2.61
CA ILE A 11 4.43 0.76 -1.83
C ILE A 11 3.95 -0.55 -2.43
N ARG A 12 3.80 -0.60 -3.76
CA ARG A 12 3.42 -1.83 -4.46
C ARG A 12 4.47 -2.91 -4.30
N ARG A 13 5.75 -2.55 -4.30
CA ARG A 13 6.86 -3.48 -4.13
C ARG A 13 6.94 -3.99 -2.69
N ALA A 14 6.78 -3.13 -1.69
CA ALA A 14 6.75 -3.51 -0.28
C ALA A 14 5.57 -4.45 0.00
N ALA A 15 4.37 -4.11 -0.48
CA ALA A 15 3.19 -4.94 -0.35
C ALA A 15 3.41 -6.32 -1.01
N ALA A 16 3.90 -6.35 -2.26
CA ALA A 16 4.18 -7.60 -2.97
C ALA A 16 5.30 -8.44 -2.32
N PHE A 17 6.34 -7.80 -1.79
CA PHE A 17 7.44 -8.47 -1.10
C PHE A 17 6.98 -9.12 0.21
N SER A 18 6.07 -8.45 0.92
CA SER A 18 5.43 -8.94 2.14
C SER A 18 4.26 -9.90 1.89
N GLY A 19 3.84 -10.12 0.64
CA GLY A 19 2.64 -10.90 0.32
C GLY A 19 1.32 -10.24 0.71
N VAL A 20 1.35 -8.96 1.07
CA VAL A 20 0.18 -8.19 1.52
C VAL A 20 -0.54 -7.59 0.31
N CYS A 21 -1.86 -7.76 0.26
CA CYS A 21 -2.67 -7.15 -0.78
C CYS A 21 -3.00 -5.68 -0.48
N LEU A 22 -3.08 -4.85 -1.52
CA LEU A 22 -3.42 -3.42 -1.39
C LEU A 22 -4.76 -3.19 -0.68
N TRP A 23 -5.70 -4.13 -0.82
CA TRP A 23 -7.01 -4.06 -0.15
C TRP A 23 -6.90 -4.34 1.36
N GLN A 24 -5.97 -5.17 1.83
CA GLN A 24 -5.76 -5.41 3.27
C GLN A 24 -5.19 -4.16 3.96
N ILE A 25 -4.28 -3.46 3.28
CA ILE A 25 -3.76 -2.18 3.75
C ILE A 25 -4.89 -1.15 3.83
N ALA A 26 -5.76 -1.12 2.80
CA ALA A 26 -6.91 -0.22 2.76
C ALA A 26 -7.90 -0.52 3.89
N ASP A 27 -8.18 -1.80 4.12
CA ASP A 27 -9.05 -2.29 5.21
C ASP A 27 -8.51 -1.89 6.59
N SER A 28 -7.21 -2.10 6.83
CA SER A 28 -6.53 -1.67 8.07
C SER A 28 -6.50 -0.15 8.26
N LEU A 29 -6.48 0.63 7.17
CA LEU A 29 -6.64 2.08 7.19
C LEU A 29 -8.10 2.54 7.40
N GLY A 30 -9.08 1.63 7.34
CA GLY A 30 -10.50 1.97 7.34
C GLY A 30 -10.94 2.72 6.07
N ILE A 31 -10.23 2.53 4.96
CA ILE A 31 -10.56 3.15 3.66
C ILE A 31 -10.89 2.10 2.61
N THR A 32 -11.67 2.49 1.61
CA THR A 32 -11.96 1.61 0.47
C THR A 32 -10.75 1.45 -0.45
N ASP A 33 -10.59 0.27 -1.07
CA ASP A 33 -9.57 0.00 -2.09
C ASP A 33 -9.56 1.04 -3.22
N ALA A 34 -10.73 1.56 -3.59
CA ALA A 34 -10.89 2.59 -4.61
C ALA A 34 -10.25 3.92 -4.19
N ASN A 35 -10.36 4.28 -2.90
CA ASN A 35 -9.69 5.46 -2.34
C ASN A 35 -8.19 5.26 -2.28
N PHE A 36 -7.74 4.07 -1.86
CA PHE A 36 -6.31 3.74 -1.80
C PHE A 36 -5.65 3.73 -3.18
N SER A 37 -6.31 3.12 -4.17
CA SER A 37 -5.86 3.09 -5.56
C SER A 37 -5.85 4.47 -6.20
N ARG A 38 -6.77 5.38 -5.83
CA ARG A 38 -6.73 6.79 -6.27
C ARG A 38 -5.60 7.55 -5.59
N LYS A 39 -5.37 7.34 -4.30
CA LYS A 39 -4.24 7.89 -3.54
C LYS A 39 -2.90 7.50 -4.16
N LEU A 40 -2.72 6.24 -4.53
CA LEU A 40 -1.52 5.72 -5.19
C LEU A 40 -1.27 6.29 -6.59
N ARG A 41 -2.22 6.99 -7.21
CA ARG A 41 -2.01 7.68 -8.50
C ARG A 41 -1.45 9.10 -8.35
N ARG A 42 -1.43 9.64 -7.13
CA ARG A 42 -0.86 10.96 -6.83
C ARG A 42 0.41 10.76 -6.01
N GLU A 43 1.29 11.75 -6.02
CA GLU A 43 2.45 11.75 -5.13
C GLU A 43 1.95 11.86 -3.69
N LEU A 44 2.20 10.83 -2.88
CA LEU A 44 1.79 10.81 -1.48
C LEU A 44 2.88 11.47 -0.63
N PRO A 45 2.51 12.24 0.39
CA PRO A 45 3.49 12.76 1.35
C PRO A 45 4.19 11.59 2.06
N ALA A 46 5.44 11.81 2.48
CA ALA A 46 6.26 10.79 3.12
C ALA A 46 5.59 10.19 4.37
N ASP A 47 4.85 11.00 5.12
CA ASP A 47 4.07 10.58 6.30
C ASP A 47 3.06 9.46 5.99
N GLU A 48 2.28 9.63 4.91
CA GLU A 48 1.31 8.62 4.50
C GLU A 48 2.00 7.35 3.98
N LYS A 49 3.12 7.51 3.26
CA LYS A 49 3.92 6.37 2.79
C LYS A 49 4.49 5.57 3.97
N GLU A 50 4.94 6.23 5.02
CA GLU A 50 5.44 5.59 6.23
C GLU A 50 4.34 4.83 6.97
N LYS A 51 3.16 5.43 7.18
CA LYS A 51 1.99 4.73 7.74
C LYS A 51 1.66 3.46 6.96
N ILE A 52 1.62 3.55 5.63
CA ILE A 52 1.35 2.41 4.77
C ILE A 52 2.42 1.32 4.93
N MET A 53 3.70 1.70 5.00
CA MET A 53 4.78 0.74 5.24
C MET A 53 4.70 0.09 6.63
N GLN A 54 4.31 0.84 7.66
CA GLN A 54 4.06 0.30 9.00
C GLN A 54 2.91 -0.71 8.99
N ILE A 55 1.81 -0.39 8.31
CA ILE A 55 0.65 -1.29 8.18
C ILE A 55 1.04 -2.55 7.40
N ILE A 56 1.76 -2.43 6.28
CA ILE A 56 2.26 -3.59 5.53
C ILE A 56 3.10 -4.47 6.45
N LYS A 57 4.00 -3.89 7.25
CA LYS A 57 4.83 -4.64 8.21
C LYS A 57 3.97 -5.31 9.28
N ASN A 58 2.93 -4.64 9.76
CA ASN A 58 2.01 -5.20 10.75
C ASN A 58 1.26 -6.40 10.18
N ILE A 59 0.60 -6.25 9.02
CA ILE A 59 -0.14 -7.32 8.35
C ILE A 59 0.80 -8.47 7.96
N SER A 60 1.97 -8.16 7.39
CA SER A 60 2.97 -9.16 6.99
C SER A 60 3.57 -9.94 8.16
N GLY A 61 3.57 -9.37 9.37
CA GLY A 61 4.04 -10.03 10.58
C GLY A 61 2.95 -10.80 11.33
N GLU A 62 1.67 -10.48 11.07
CA GLU A 62 0.53 -11.03 11.81
C GLU A 62 -0.32 -12.04 11.01
N ASP A 63 -0.23 -12.08 9.67
CA ASP A 63 -0.97 -13.03 8.83
C ASP A 63 -0.29 -14.42 8.78
N GLY A 64 -0.26 -15.08 9.95
CA GLY A 64 0.19 -16.46 10.14
C GLY A 64 -0.77 -17.28 10.99
N LYS A 65 -2.02 -16.83 11.18
CA LYS A 65 -3.05 -17.50 11.97
C LYS A 65 -4.46 -17.15 11.45
N GLU A 66 -5.00 -17.94 10.53
CA GLU A 66 -6.23 -18.73 10.70
C GLU A 66 -6.41 -19.71 9.53
#